data_AF-A0A242CIU3-F1
#
_entry.id   AF-A0A242CIU3-F1
#
_cell.length_a   1.000
_cell.length_b   1.000
_cell.length_c   1.000
_cell.angle_alpha   90.00
_cell.angle_beta   90.00
_cell.angle_gamma   90.00
#
_symmetry.space_group_name_H-M   'P 1'
#
loop_
_entity.id
_entity.type
_entity.pdbx_description
1 polymer ?
#
loop_
_entity_poly.entity_id
_entity_poly.type
_entity_poly.pdbx_seq_one_letter_code
_entity_poly.pdbx_strand_id
1 'polypeptide(L)'
;MVKKGENIYKRKDGRWEGRYIKNRDNEGKIIYGYIYGKRYLEVKSKLTFLKAKYVESRPTSAFNGNFKEWTLHWLYNYKKNTVKPSTFFNYRWLINKYILPF
;
A
#
# COMPACT_ATOMS: atom_id res chain seq x y z
N MET A 1 27.53 2.31 -1.04
CA MET A 1 26.40 2.55 -0.12
C MET A 1 25.10 2.17 -0.81
N VAL A 2 24.23 1.37 -0.18
CA VAL A 2 22.90 1.06 -0.74
C VAL A 2 22.04 2.32 -0.59
N LYS A 3 21.52 2.88 -1.69
CA LYS A 3 20.65 4.07 -1.61
C LYS A 3 19.39 3.68 -0.82
N LYS A 4 19.10 4.41 0.27
CA LYS A 4 17.85 4.26 1.04
C LYS A 4 16.68 4.41 0.07
N GLY A 5 15.84 3.38 -0.06
CA GLY A 5 14.62 3.41 -0.87
C GLY A 5 14.43 2.24 -1.84
N GLU A 6 15.47 1.47 -2.17
CA GLU A 6 15.32 0.40 -3.17
C GLU A 6 14.74 -0.92 -2.60
N ASN A 7 14.65 -1.06 -1.26
CA ASN A 7 14.28 -2.30 -0.56
C ASN A 7 15.15 -3.51 -0.95
N ILE A 8 16.45 -3.28 -1.08
CA ILE A 8 17.46 -4.32 -1.36
C ILE A 8 18.46 -4.36 -0.22
N TYR A 9 18.71 -5.55 0.33
CA TYR A 9 19.55 -5.76 1.51
C TYR A 9 20.54 -6.90 1.27
N LYS A 10 21.73 -6.82 1.85
CA LYS A 10 22.69 -7.92 1.87
C LYS A 10 22.44 -8.80 3.09
N ARG A 11 22.32 -10.11 2.90
CA ARG A 11 22.09 -11.09 3.96
C ARG A 11 23.40 -11.59 4.55
N LYS A 12 23.33 -12.23 5.73
CA LYS A 12 24.47 -12.84 6.43
C LYS A 12 25.15 -13.94 5.61
N ASP A 13 24.40 -14.64 4.77
CA ASP A 13 24.88 -15.70 3.87
C ASP A 13 25.52 -15.15 2.57
N GLY A 14 25.66 -13.83 2.44
CA GLY A 14 26.29 -13.19 1.29
C GLY A 14 25.35 -12.93 0.10
N ARG A 15 24.11 -13.44 0.11
CA ARG A 15 23.12 -13.17 -0.94
C ARG A 15 22.52 -11.77 -0.78
N TRP A 16 22.07 -11.21 -1.90
CA TRP A 16 21.24 -10.01 -1.92
C TRP A 16 19.77 -10.41 -1.90
N GLU A 17 18.96 -9.71 -1.09
CA GLU A 17 17.52 -9.87 -0.97
C GLU A 17 16.82 -8.59 -1.42
N GLY A 18 15.91 -8.70 -2.38
CA GLY A 18 15.01 -7.61 -2.79
C GLY A 18 13.59 -7.87 -2.32
N ARG A 19 12.93 -6.86 -1.73
CA ARG A 19 11.53 -6.95 -1.29
C ARG A 19 10.62 -6.10 -2.16
N TYR A 20 9.51 -6.67 -2.63
CA TYR A 20 8.47 -5.97 -3.39
C TYR A 20 7.09 -6.21 -2.79
N ILE A 21 6.15 -5.30 -3.05
CA ILE A 21 4.77 -5.44 -2.57
C ILE A 21 4.03 -6.38 -3.52
N LYS A 22 3.71 -7.58 -3.05
CA LYS A 22 2.94 -8.57 -3.81
C LYS A 22 1.45 -8.28 -3.74
N ASN A 23 0.95 -7.97 -2.54
CA ASN A 23 -0.44 -7.61 -2.31
C ASN A 23 -0.59 -6.80 -0.99
N ARG A 24 -1.82 -6.41 -0.66
CA ARG A 24 -2.22 -6.04 0.70
C ARG A 24 -3.31 -6.98 1.18
N ASP A 25 -3.35 -7.28 2.46
CA ASP A 25 -4.48 -8.02 3.04
C ASP A 25 -5.73 -7.12 3.17
N ASN A 26 -6.83 -7.71 3.66
CA ASN A 26 -8.09 -7.01 3.86
C ASN A 26 -8.00 -5.86 4.88
N GLU A 27 -6.97 -5.87 5.74
CA GLU A 27 -6.68 -4.81 6.71
C GLU A 27 -5.73 -3.74 6.14
N GLY A 28 -5.27 -3.91 4.90
CA GLY A 28 -4.38 -3.00 4.20
C GLY A 28 -2.88 -3.20 4.53
N LYS A 29 -2.52 -4.24 5.30
CA LYS A 29 -1.14 -4.58 5.62
C LYS A 29 -0.42 -5.09 4.39
N ILE A 30 0.84 -4.70 4.22
CA ILE A 30 1.65 -5.08 3.06
C ILE A 30 2.04 -6.55 3.15
N ILE A 31 1.72 -7.31 2.10
CA ILE A 31 2.23 -8.66 1.87
C ILE A 31 3.44 -8.56 0.93
N TYR A 32 4.62 -8.81 1.48
CA TYR A 32 5.87 -8.76 0.74
C TYR A 32 6.15 -10.05 -0.04
N GLY A 33 6.65 -9.89 -1.26
CA GLY A 33 7.39 -10.92 -1.99
C GLY A 33 8.89 -10.68 -1.89
N TYR A 34 9.67 -11.75 -2.03
CA TYR A 34 11.12 -11.73 -1.89
C TYR A 34 11.79 -12.31 -3.12
N ILE A 35 12.93 -11.74 -3.51
CA ILE A 35 13.84 -12.27 -4.50
C ILE A 35 15.25 -12.32 -3.95
N TYR A 36 16.02 -13.30 -4.41
CA TYR A 36 17.41 -13.49 -3.98
C TYR A 36 18.34 -13.54 -5.19
N GLY A 37 19.58 -13.09 -5.01
CA GLY A 37 20.60 -13.16 -6.04
C GLY A 37 22.01 -13.03 -5.46
N LYS A 38 23.02 -13.43 -6.23
CA LYS A 38 24.42 -13.30 -5.80
C LYS A 38 24.95 -11.89 -6.04
N ARG A 39 24.40 -11.18 -7.03
CA ARG A 39 24.81 -9.83 -7.41
C ARG A 39 23.68 -8.83 -7.16
N TYR A 40 24.03 -7.64 -6.69
CA TYR A 40 23.07 -6.57 -6.44
C TYR A 40 22.30 -6.16 -7.71
N LEU A 41 23.00 -6.02 -8.85
CA LEU A 41 22.39 -5.62 -10.12
C LEU A 41 21.35 -6.64 -10.62
N GLU A 42 21.61 -7.93 -10.43
CA GLU A 42 20.67 -9.01 -10.78
C GLU A 42 19.36 -8.87 -9.99
N VAL A 43 19.48 -8.66 -8.68
CA VAL A 43 18.32 -8.44 -7.80
C VAL A 43 17.59 -7.16 -8.19
N LYS A 44 18.31 -6.08 -8.47
CA LYS A 44 17.71 -4.80 -8.88
C LYS A 44 16.86 -4.93 -10.14
N SER A 45 17.40 -5.54 -11.20
CA SER A 45 16.66 -5.73 -12.46
C SER A 45 15.40 -6.58 -12.27
N LYS A 46 15.52 -7.70 -11.55
CA LYS A 46 14.37 -8.57 -11.21
C LYS A 46 13.33 -7.83 -10.37
N LEU A 47 13.78 -7.00 -9.41
CA LEU A 47 12.89 -6.25 -8.53
C LEU A 47 12.07 -5.23 -9.30
N THR A 48 12.69 -4.52 -10.25
CA THR A 48 12.01 -3.55 -11.11
C THR A 48 10.91 -4.20 -11.91
N PHE A 49 11.20 -5.33 -12.57
CA PHE A 49 10.20 -6.08 -13.34
C PHE A 49 9.02 -6.53 -12.48
N LEU A 50 9.30 -7.10 -11.30
CA LEU A 50 8.25 -7.55 -10.40
C LEU A 50 7.41 -6.40 -9.85
N LYS A 51 8.02 -5.24 -9.54
CA LYS A 51 7.28 -4.04 -9.13
C LYS A 51 6.30 -3.60 -10.21
N ALA A 52 6.71 -3.56 -11.48
CA ALA A 52 5.83 -3.20 -12.59
C ALA A 52 4.68 -4.22 -12.75
N LYS A 53 5.01 -5.51 -12.80
CA LYS A 53 4.03 -6.60 -12.94
C LYS A 53 2.93 -6.55 -11.86
N TYR A 54 3.30 -6.32 -10.60
CA TYR A 54 2.36 -6.29 -9.48
C TYR A 54 1.70 -4.93 -9.25
N VAL A 55 2.08 -3.90 -10.00
CA VAL A 55 1.31 -2.65 -10.10
C VAL A 55 0.21 -2.82 -11.14
N GLU A 56 0.53 -3.37 -12.31
CA GLU A 56 -0.42 -3.60 -13.41
C GLU A 56 -1.47 -4.66 -13.08
N SER A 57 -1.10 -5.72 -12.36
CA SER A 57 -2.03 -6.80 -11.98
C SER A 57 -2.99 -6.42 -10.85
N ARG A 58 -2.96 -5.19 -10.34
CA ARG A 58 -3.95 -4.74 -9.37
C ARG A 58 -5.22 -4.41 -10.14
N PRO A 59 -6.34 -5.11 -9.88
CA PRO A 59 -7.61 -4.58 -10.32
C PRO A 59 -7.74 -3.21 -9.67
N THR A 60 -7.67 -2.16 -10.48
CA THR A 60 -8.15 -0.86 -10.07
C THR A 60 -9.66 -1.06 -10.07
N SER A 61 -10.22 -1.61 -8.99
CA SER A 61 -11.66 -1.53 -8.77
C SER A 61 -11.92 -0.05 -8.54
N ALA A 62 -12.08 0.68 -9.65
CA ALA A 62 -12.55 2.05 -9.60
C ALA A 62 -13.85 1.99 -8.79
N PHE A 63 -13.90 2.76 -7.70
CA PHE A 63 -15.12 2.86 -6.95
C PHE A 63 -16.16 3.49 -7.88
N ASN A 64 -17.20 2.72 -8.20
CA ASN A 64 -18.32 3.22 -8.99
C ASN A 64 -19.29 3.92 -8.04
N GLY A 65 -19.14 5.23 -7.95
CA GLY A 65 -20.02 6.10 -7.17
C GLY A 65 -19.53 7.54 -7.21
N ASN A 66 -20.37 8.45 -6.74
CA ASN A 66 -20.04 9.86 -6.64
C ASN A 66 -19.10 10.14 -5.45
N PHE A 67 -18.60 11.38 -5.37
CA PHE A 67 -17.66 11.77 -4.33
C PHE A 67 -18.21 11.59 -2.90
N LYS A 68 -19.51 11.84 -2.69
CA LYS A 68 -20.18 11.65 -1.40
C LYS A 68 -20.18 10.19 -0.99
N GLU A 69 -20.57 9.31 -1.91
CA GLU A 69 -20.56 7.86 -1.70
C GLU A 69 -19.14 7.35 -1.41
N TRP A 70 -18.13 7.83 -2.13
CA TRP A 70 -16.74 7.45 -1.88
C TRP A 70 -16.25 7.92 -0.50
N THR A 71 -16.58 9.15 -0.12
CA THR A 71 -16.16 9.72 1.18
C THR A 71 -16.76 8.93 2.34
N LEU A 72 -18.04 8.56 2.23
CA LEU A 72 -18.70 7.71 3.23
C LEU A 72 -18.13 6.29 3.22
N HIS A 73 -17.95 5.69 2.03
CA HIS A 73 -17.35 4.38 1.87
C HIS A 73 -15.96 4.32 2.54
N TRP A 74 -15.12 5.33 2.33
CA TRP A 74 -13.83 5.47 2.98
C TRP A 74 -13.95 5.54 4.51
N LEU A 75 -14.83 6.40 5.02
CA LEU A 75 -15.00 6.60 6.46
C LEU A 75 -15.45 5.31 7.15
N TYR A 76 -16.46 4.62 6.60
CA TYR A 76 -17.06 3.46 7.22
C TYR A 76 -16.25 2.17 7.03
N ASN A 77 -15.70 1.93 5.83
CA ASN A 77 -15.04 0.65 5.55
C ASN A 77 -13.54 0.65 5.88
N TYR A 78 -12.88 1.80 5.86
CA TYR A 78 -11.43 1.88 6.12
C TYR A 78 -11.09 2.52 7.47
N LYS A 79 -11.87 3.50 7.95
CA LYS A 79 -11.54 4.23 9.19
C LYS A 79 -12.27 3.73 10.43
N LYS A 80 -13.53 3.34 10.33
CA LYS A 80 -14.35 2.95 11.50
C LYS A 80 -13.66 1.99 12.47
N ASN A 81 -12.97 0.97 11.95
CA ASN A 81 -12.32 -0.07 12.76
C ASN A 81 -10.84 0.20 13.06
N THR A 82 -10.25 1.26 12.51
CA THR A 82 -8.82 1.57 12.65
C THR A 82 -8.55 2.78 13.57
N VAL A 83 -9.59 3.52 13.97
CA VAL A 83 -9.48 4.69 14.85
C VAL A 83 -10.39 4.59 16.07
N LYS A 84 -10.10 5.39 17.10
CA LYS A 84 -10.96 5.48 18.30
C LYS A 84 -12.34 6.06 17.94
N PRO A 85 -13.41 5.73 18.69
CA PRO A 85 -14.74 6.25 18.44
C PRO A 85 -14.80 7.78 18.39
N SER A 86 -14.12 8.48 19.30
CA SER A 86 -14.09 9.96 19.32
C SER A 86 -13.46 10.54 18.05
N THR A 87 -12.38 9.93 17.55
CA THR A 87 -11.75 10.32 16.28
C THR A 87 -12.68 10.07 15.10
N PHE A 88 -13.38 8.94 15.08
CA PHE A 88 -14.37 8.64 14.03
C PHE A 88 -15.49 9.68 14.00
N PHE A 89 -16.04 10.05 15.16
CA PHE A 89 -17.07 11.09 15.24
C PHE A 89 -16.57 12.45 14.75
N ASN A 90 -15.33 12.82 15.11
CA ASN A 90 -14.73 14.06 14.63
C ASN A 90 -14.54 14.03 13.09
N TYR A 91 -14.05 12.92 12.53
CA TYR A 91 -13.95 12.76 11.07
C TYR A 91 -15.29 12.90 10.37
N ARG A 92 -16.34 12.24 10.89
CA ARG A 92 -17.69 12.35 10.35
C ARG A 92 -18.19 13.80 10.39
N TRP A 93 -17.96 14.51 11.49
CA TRP A 93 -18.35 15.91 11.64
C TRP A 93 -17.62 16.82 10.66
N LEU A 94 -16.29 16.69 10.54
CA LEU A 94 -15.48 17.46 9.59
C LEU A 94 -15.90 17.18 8.14
N ILE A 95 -16.17 15.91 7.81
CA ILE A 95 -16.65 15.52 6.49
C ILE A 95 -17.96 16.23 6.18
N ASN A 96 -18.96 16.12 7.05
CA ASN A 96 -20.26 16.72 6.81
C ASN A 96 -20.21 18.26 6.78
N LYS A 97 -19.31 18.88 7.57
CA LYS A 97 -19.23 20.33 7.67
C LYS A 97 -18.44 20.97 6.53
N TYR A 98 -17.35 20.34 6.08
CA TYR A 98 -16.38 20.97 5.19
C TYR A 98 -16.14 20.23 3.88
N ILE A 99 -16.38 18.92 3.81
CA ILE A 99 -16.11 18.11 2.60
C ILE A 99 -17.38 17.85 1.81
N LEU A 100 -18.49 17.62 2.51
CA LEU A 100 -19.83 17.40 1.94
C LEU A 100 -20.83 18.44 2.47
N PRO A 101 -20.58 19.75 2.32
CA PRO A 101 -21.46 20.79 2.83
C PRO A 101 -22.82 20.87 2.11
N PHE A 102 -22.98 20.16 0.98
CA PHE A 102 -24.19 20.12 0.15
C PHE A 102 -24.52 18.66 -0.23
#